data_AF-A0A1E3B1I4-F1
#
_entry.id   AF-A0A1E3B1I4-F1
#
_cell.length_a   1.000
_cell.length_b   1.000
_cell.length_c   1.000
_cell.angle_alpha   90.00
_cell.angle_beta   90.00
_cell.angle_gamma   90.00
#
_symmetry.space_group_name_H-M   'P 1'
#
loop_
_entity.id
_entity.type
_entity.pdbx_description
1 polymer ?
#
loop_
_entity_poly.entity_id
_entity_poly.type
_entity_poly.pdbx_seq_one_letter_code
_entity_poly.pdbx_strand_id
1 'polypeptide(L)'
;MRVPDDIAQGAEEPRKRTRVGSSANRQCYDWMVITGNCHYARDQASFKTYRPVARQIKSNIFNPFDELQVAGVGMVELELCKSPQDLSSHTIVLENVLHIPEAVCNGFSPLLYGTSMSCNEDCWVGGDTMGNPIWFSTPFAGGTKLALAGNPQGESEMIQGRYYTLCLRVSPEEWQSILTPDDMNGMEP
;
A
#
# COMPACT_ATOMS: atom_id res chain seq x y z
N MET A 1 60.41 -36.66 -2.09
CA MET A 1 60.16 -35.56 -1.14
C MET A 1 58.66 -35.26 -1.17
N ARG A 2 57.95 -35.50 -0.05
CA ARG A 2 56.60 -35.09 0.42
C ARG A 2 55.38 -34.96 -0.55
N VAL A 3 54.31 -35.68 -0.19
CA VAL A 3 52.86 -35.28 -0.23
C VAL A 3 52.55 -34.51 1.08
N PRO A 4 51.40 -33.79 1.32
CA PRO A 4 50.16 -33.60 0.53
C PRO A 4 49.50 -32.19 0.60
N ASP A 5 48.29 -32.08 0.01
CA ASP A 5 47.11 -31.23 0.29
C ASP A 5 47.24 -29.77 0.76
N ASP A 6 46.49 -28.86 0.12
CA ASP A 6 45.67 -27.89 0.86
C ASP A 6 44.57 -27.26 -0.02
N ILE A 7 43.33 -27.57 0.37
CA ILE A 7 42.11 -26.82 0.05
C ILE A 7 42.18 -25.51 0.84
N ALA A 8 42.13 -24.38 0.16
CA ALA A 8 41.86 -23.08 0.80
C ALA A 8 40.64 -22.43 0.17
N GLN A 9 39.48 -22.73 0.75
CA GLN A 9 38.34 -21.83 0.78
C GLN A 9 38.76 -20.57 1.56
N GLY A 10 38.46 -19.38 1.04
CA GLY A 10 38.85 -18.12 1.66
C GLY A 10 37.99 -16.95 1.23
N ALA A 11 36.80 -16.87 1.84
CA ALA A 11 36.00 -15.68 2.10
C ALA A 11 35.75 -14.69 0.95
N GLU A 12 34.57 -14.79 0.32
CA GLU A 12 33.93 -13.58 -0.23
C GLU A 12 33.66 -12.61 0.92
N GLU A 13 34.38 -11.48 0.93
CA GLU A 13 34.10 -10.39 1.85
C GLU A 13 32.64 -9.94 1.71
N PRO A 14 31.92 -9.72 2.82
CA PRO A 14 30.56 -9.23 2.75
C PRO A 14 30.57 -7.85 2.13
N ARG A 15 30.06 -7.75 0.89
CA ARG A 15 29.82 -6.49 0.18
C ARG A 15 29.09 -5.56 1.14
N LYS A 16 29.83 -4.55 1.61
CA LYS A 16 29.32 -3.47 2.46
C LYS A 16 28.07 -2.92 1.77
N ARG A 17 26.89 -3.24 2.33
CA ARG A 17 25.63 -2.61 1.95
C ARG A 17 25.82 -1.11 2.16
N THR A 18 26.03 -0.41 1.05
CA THR A 18 26.04 1.05 0.98
C THR A 18 24.80 1.55 1.71
N ARG A 19 24.99 2.31 2.80
CA ARG A 19 23.91 3.03 3.47
C ARG A 19 23.23 3.88 2.41
N VAL A 20 22.04 3.47 1.98
CA VAL A 20 21.24 4.20 1.01
C VAL A 20 20.73 5.46 1.71
N GLY A 21 20.90 6.60 1.04
CA GLY A 21 20.47 7.93 1.49
C GLY A 21 18.97 8.01 1.80
N SER A 22 18.59 9.15 2.38
CA SER A 22 17.26 9.46 2.93
C SER A 22 16.09 8.68 2.31
N SER A 23 15.41 7.89 3.14
CA SER A 23 14.27 7.03 2.80
C SER A 23 13.09 7.73 2.12
N ALA A 24 12.99 9.06 2.20
CA ALA A 24 11.89 9.84 1.64
C ALA A 24 11.76 9.74 0.10
N ASN A 25 12.87 9.65 -0.64
CA ASN A 25 12.82 9.59 -2.11
C ASN A 25 12.35 8.24 -2.67
N ARG A 26 12.16 7.22 -1.84
CA ARG A 26 11.71 5.88 -2.26
C ARG A 26 10.24 5.60 -1.90
N GLN A 27 9.60 6.51 -1.17
CA GLN A 27 8.21 6.31 -0.73
C GLN A 27 7.24 6.53 -1.90
N CYS A 28 6.26 5.65 -2.03
CA CYS A 28 5.11 5.81 -2.92
C CYS A 28 4.11 6.76 -2.28
N TYR A 29 3.81 7.86 -2.97
CA TYR A 29 2.72 8.76 -2.62
C TYR A 29 1.49 8.60 -3.51
N ASP A 30 1.52 7.65 -4.45
CA ASP A 30 0.42 7.40 -5.37
C ASP A 30 -0.68 6.58 -4.68
N TRP A 31 -1.59 7.28 -4.01
CA TRP A 31 -2.83 6.71 -3.47
C TRP A 31 -3.92 6.71 -4.53
N MET A 32 -4.09 5.56 -5.18
CA MET A 32 -5.09 5.37 -6.22
C MET A 32 -6.47 5.11 -5.59
N VAL A 33 -7.52 5.64 -6.21
CA VAL A 33 -8.89 5.23 -5.88
C VAL A 33 -9.13 3.85 -6.49
N ILE A 34 -9.43 2.88 -5.63
CA ILE A 34 -9.58 1.48 -6.01
C ILE A 34 -10.98 0.96 -5.74
N THR A 35 -11.28 -0.20 -6.32
CA THR A 35 -12.42 -1.02 -5.92
C THR A 35 -11.93 -2.17 -5.04
N GLY A 36 -12.80 -2.78 -4.22
CA GLY A 36 -12.40 -3.86 -3.33
C GLY A 36 -12.73 -3.59 -1.86
N ASN A 37 -12.33 -4.51 -0.99
CA ASN A 37 -12.71 -4.54 0.43
C ASN A 37 -11.52 -4.34 1.38
N CYS A 38 -10.43 -3.73 0.91
CA CYS A 38 -9.27 -3.39 1.73
C CYS A 38 -8.63 -2.08 1.26
N HIS A 39 -7.88 -1.46 2.17
CA HIS A 39 -6.85 -0.47 1.82
C HIS A 39 -5.51 -1.18 1.78
N TYR A 40 -4.58 -0.70 0.95
CA TYR A 40 -3.20 -1.20 0.98
C TYR A 40 -2.19 -0.10 0.75
N ALA A 41 -0.98 -0.29 1.27
CA ALA A 41 0.16 0.58 1.04
C ALA A 41 1.38 -0.25 0.63
N ARG A 42 2.16 0.27 -0.31
CA ARG A 42 3.40 -0.36 -0.78
C ARG A 42 4.48 -0.31 0.29
N ASP A 43 4.68 0.86 0.87
CA ASP A 43 5.82 1.13 1.74
C ASP A 43 5.42 1.14 3.21
N GLN A 44 6.19 0.43 4.04
CA GLN A 44 6.04 0.44 5.50
C GLN A 44 6.10 1.87 6.09
N ALA A 45 6.81 2.80 5.44
CA ALA A 45 6.93 4.18 5.88
C ALA A 45 5.61 4.96 5.87
N SER A 46 4.57 4.46 5.18
CA SER A 46 3.24 5.07 5.17
C SER A 46 2.46 4.83 6.48
N PHE A 47 2.88 3.88 7.30
CA PHE A 47 2.13 3.43 8.46
C PHE A 47 2.44 4.27 9.71
N LYS A 48 1.38 4.72 10.40
CA LYS A 48 1.46 5.36 11.71
C LYS A 48 1.55 4.34 12.84
N THR A 49 0.77 3.28 12.73
CA THR A 49 0.91 2.07 13.56
C THR A 49 1.16 0.89 12.64
N TYR A 50 1.97 -0.06 13.09
CA TYR A 50 2.36 -1.18 12.24
C TYR A 50 2.51 -2.45 13.06
N ARG A 51 1.79 -3.49 12.65
CA ARG A 51 2.00 -4.86 13.11
C ARG A 51 2.53 -5.71 11.96
N PRO A 52 3.73 -6.29 12.08
CA PRO A 52 4.22 -7.26 11.12
C PRO A 52 3.27 -8.47 11.02
N VAL A 53 3.07 -8.94 9.80
CA VAL A 53 2.28 -10.14 9.49
C VAL A 53 3.02 -10.88 8.38
N ALA A 54 3.01 -12.21 8.41
CA ALA A 54 3.50 -13.02 7.30
C ALA A 54 2.36 -13.91 6.82
N ARG A 55 1.54 -13.39 5.91
CA ARG A 55 0.40 -14.11 5.31
C ARG A 55 0.42 -13.98 3.79
N GLN A 56 -0.09 -15.00 3.14
CA GLN A 56 -0.34 -15.01 1.71
C GLN A 56 -1.84 -15.01 1.48
N ILE A 57 -2.29 -14.22 0.50
CA ILE A 57 -3.68 -14.18 0.05
C ILE A 57 -3.76 -14.61 -1.41
N LYS A 58 -4.86 -15.26 -1.78
CA LYS A 58 -5.03 -15.82 -3.12
C LYS A 58 -5.26 -14.77 -4.18
N SER A 59 -5.85 -13.63 -3.80
CA SER A 59 -6.10 -12.53 -4.74
C SER A 59 -4.81 -11.74 -4.97
N ASN A 60 -4.09 -12.08 -6.04
CA ASN A 60 -2.95 -11.31 -6.50
C ASN A 60 -3.28 -10.53 -7.78
N ILE A 61 -3.54 -9.23 -7.62
CA ILE A 61 -3.85 -8.32 -8.73
C ILE A 61 -2.60 -7.83 -9.47
N PHE A 62 -1.41 -8.03 -8.89
CA PHE A 62 -0.13 -7.58 -9.46
C PHE A 62 0.55 -8.71 -10.25
N ASN A 63 0.35 -9.96 -9.83
CA ASN A 63 0.80 -11.17 -10.50
C ASN A 63 -0.20 -12.32 -10.30
N PRO A 64 -1.11 -12.58 -11.25
CA PRO A 64 -2.16 -13.59 -11.11
C PRO A 64 -1.69 -15.04 -10.98
N PHE A 65 -0.40 -15.32 -11.18
CA PHE A 65 0.15 -16.67 -11.12
C PHE A 65 0.69 -17.06 -9.73
N ASP A 66 0.80 -16.09 -8.82
CA ASP A 66 1.36 -16.29 -7.48
C ASP A 66 0.40 -15.78 -6.40
N GLU A 67 0.54 -16.27 -5.17
CA GLU A 67 -0.15 -15.68 -4.01
C GLU A 67 0.46 -14.32 -3.67
N LEU A 68 -0.33 -13.41 -3.13
CA LEU A 68 0.12 -12.06 -2.78
C LEU A 68 0.58 -12.02 -1.31
N GLN A 69 1.81 -11.56 -1.08
CA GLN A 69 2.32 -11.41 0.27
C GLN A 69 1.76 -10.17 0.97
N VAL A 70 1.19 -10.37 2.16
CA VAL A 70 0.86 -9.32 3.13
C VAL A 70 1.92 -9.34 4.23
N ALA A 71 2.76 -8.29 4.25
CA ALA A 71 3.91 -8.16 5.15
C ALA A 71 3.56 -7.51 6.51
N GLY A 72 2.37 -6.93 6.61
CA GLY A 72 1.91 -6.27 7.82
C GLY A 72 0.52 -5.67 7.66
N VAL A 73 0.00 -5.18 8.79
CA VAL A 73 -1.25 -4.45 8.85
C VAL A 73 -1.12 -3.30 9.83
N GLY A 74 -1.81 -2.20 9.58
CA GLY A 74 -1.79 -1.07 10.49
C GLY A 74 -2.66 0.10 10.08
N MET A 75 -2.41 1.23 10.74
CA MET A 75 -3.12 2.48 10.51
C MET A 75 -2.28 3.40 9.62
N VAL A 76 -2.93 4.07 8.66
CA VAL A 76 -2.33 5.14 7.86
C VAL A 76 -3.12 6.43 8.07
N GLU A 77 -2.40 7.53 8.27
CA GLU A 77 -2.97 8.89 8.27
C GLU A 77 -2.66 9.53 6.91
N LEU A 78 -3.70 9.99 6.20
CA LEU A 78 -3.54 10.71 4.94
C LEU A 78 -3.99 12.16 5.12
N GLU A 79 -3.11 13.10 4.79
CA GLU A 79 -3.49 14.50 4.69
C GLU A 79 -3.99 14.80 3.27
N LEU A 80 -5.28 15.07 3.12
CA LEU A 80 -5.98 15.21 1.85
C LEU A 80 -6.51 16.63 1.66
N CYS A 81 -6.56 17.08 0.40
CA CYS A 81 -7.36 18.24 0.01
C CYS A 81 -8.83 17.84 -0.12
N LYS A 82 -9.75 18.70 0.33
CA LYS A 82 -11.19 18.40 0.37
C LYS A 82 -11.84 18.33 -0.99
N SER A 83 -11.59 19.33 -1.84
CA SER A 83 -12.18 19.41 -3.19
C SER A 83 -11.30 20.22 -4.15
N PRO A 84 -11.55 20.19 -5.46
CA PRO A 84 -10.84 21.04 -6.40
C PRO A 84 -11.03 22.55 -6.15
N GLN A 85 -12.14 22.94 -5.52
CA GLN A 85 -12.46 24.33 -5.19
C GLN A 85 -11.97 24.76 -3.80
N ASP A 86 -11.72 23.79 -2.91
CA ASP A 86 -11.21 23.98 -1.56
C ASP A 86 -10.04 23.03 -1.31
N LEU A 87 -8.83 23.57 -1.51
CA LEU A 87 -7.57 22.86 -1.27
C LEU A 87 -7.15 22.85 0.21
N SER A 88 -8.01 23.31 1.14
CA SER A 88 -7.72 23.16 2.57
C SER A 88 -7.53 21.68 2.91
N SER A 89 -6.50 21.43 3.73
CA SER A 89 -6.13 20.09 4.11
C SER A 89 -6.87 19.62 5.37
N HIS A 90 -7.06 18.32 5.45
CA HIS A 90 -7.49 17.63 6.67
C HIS A 90 -6.96 16.20 6.66
N THR A 91 -6.92 15.57 7.82
CA THR A 91 -6.41 14.21 7.97
C THR A 91 -7.57 13.21 7.97
N ILE A 92 -7.48 12.21 7.09
CA ILE A 92 -8.29 10.99 7.21
C ILE A 92 -7.46 9.85 7.78
N VAL A 93 -8.13 8.96 8.51
CA VAL A 93 -7.51 7.77 9.09
C VAL A 93 -8.03 6.54 8.36
N LEU A 94 -7.10 5.75 7.84
CA LEU A 94 -7.38 4.44 7.25
C LEU A 94 -6.95 3.37 8.25
N GLU A 95 -7.91 2.58 8.71
CA GLU A 95 -7.68 1.45 9.61
C GLU A 95 -7.46 0.15 8.83
N ASN A 96 -6.74 -0.79 9.44
CA ASN A 96 -6.49 -2.13 8.88
C ASN A 96 -5.92 -2.10 7.44
N VAL A 97 -5.06 -1.14 7.14
CA VAL A 97 -4.37 -1.05 5.86
C VAL A 97 -3.39 -2.21 5.73
N LEU A 98 -3.41 -2.92 4.61
CA LEU A 98 -2.47 -4.01 4.33
C LEU A 98 -1.16 -3.46 3.80
N HIS A 99 -0.03 -3.92 4.33
CA HIS A 99 1.29 -3.63 3.76
C HIS A 99 1.62 -4.68 2.70
N ILE A 100 1.71 -4.24 1.45
CA ILE A 100 1.91 -5.09 0.27
C ILE A 100 3.12 -4.55 -0.50
N PRO A 101 4.34 -5.01 -0.21
CA PRO A 101 5.56 -4.49 -0.84
C PRO A 101 5.60 -4.65 -2.36
N GLU A 102 4.91 -5.64 -2.91
CA GLU A 102 4.81 -5.90 -4.36
C GLU A 102 3.82 -4.98 -5.08
N ALA A 103 3.05 -4.16 -4.34
CA ALA A 103 2.09 -3.26 -4.95
C ALA A 103 2.80 -2.14 -5.72
N VAL A 104 2.35 -1.84 -6.93
CA VAL A 104 2.91 -0.74 -7.76
C VAL A 104 2.49 0.66 -7.28
N CYS A 105 1.51 0.74 -6.38
CA CYS A 105 0.96 1.96 -5.81
C CYS A 105 0.31 1.70 -4.44
N ASN A 106 -0.21 2.74 -3.78
CA ASN A 106 -1.11 2.57 -2.64
C ASN A 106 -2.58 2.55 -3.11
N GLY A 107 -3.46 1.94 -2.32
CA GLY A 107 -4.87 1.73 -2.65
C GLY A 107 -5.82 2.30 -1.58
N PHE A 108 -6.68 3.22 -2.00
CA PHE A 108 -7.76 3.78 -1.21
C PHE A 108 -9.14 3.30 -1.71
N SER A 109 -9.90 2.58 -0.88
CA SER A 109 -11.27 2.16 -1.18
C SER A 109 -12.30 3.13 -0.56
N PRO A 110 -12.99 3.96 -1.35
CA PRO A 110 -14.01 4.89 -0.82
C PRO A 110 -15.19 4.18 -0.15
N LEU A 111 -15.52 2.99 -0.64
CA LEU A 111 -16.60 2.15 -0.11
C LEU A 111 -16.27 1.66 1.29
N LEU A 112 -15.03 1.23 1.52
CA LEU A 112 -14.59 0.78 2.84
C LEU A 112 -14.50 1.95 3.83
N TYR A 113 -14.05 3.11 3.36
CA TYR A 113 -13.98 4.31 4.19
C TYR A 113 -15.38 4.87 4.55
N GLY A 114 -16.43 4.48 3.81
CA GLY A 114 -17.82 4.85 4.11
C GLY A 114 -18.25 6.19 3.52
N THR A 115 -17.63 6.60 2.40
CA THR A 115 -17.91 7.88 1.75
C THR A 115 -18.83 7.72 0.55
N SER A 116 -19.62 8.76 0.28
CA SER A 116 -20.25 8.88 -1.04
C SER A 116 -19.18 9.09 -2.11
N MET A 117 -19.51 8.79 -3.36
CA MET A 117 -18.61 9.00 -4.49
C MET A 117 -19.40 9.54 -5.68
N SER A 118 -18.97 10.68 -6.19
CA SER A 118 -19.44 11.26 -7.44
C SER A 118 -18.30 11.34 -8.45
N CYS A 119 -18.63 11.06 -9.71
CA CYS A 119 -17.71 11.15 -10.83
C CYS A 119 -18.08 12.38 -11.66
N ASN A 120 -17.16 13.33 -11.76
CA ASN A 120 -17.23 14.49 -12.65
C ASN A 120 -16.27 14.26 -13.83
N GLU A 121 -16.35 15.11 -14.85
CA GLU A 121 -15.53 14.99 -16.07
C GLU A 121 -14.02 14.96 -15.77
N ASP A 122 -13.57 15.76 -14.81
CA ASP A 122 -12.14 15.95 -14.50
C ASP A 122 -11.69 15.37 -13.16
N CYS A 123 -12.61 14.93 -12.31
CA CYS A 123 -12.27 14.48 -10.96
C CYS A 123 -13.33 13.56 -10.36
N TRP A 124 -12.93 12.73 -9.41
CA TRP A 124 -13.87 12.06 -8.52
C TRP A 124 -13.84 12.76 -7.17
N VAL A 125 -14.99 12.90 -6.54
CA VAL A 125 -15.14 13.56 -5.25
C VAL A 125 -15.86 12.60 -4.32
N GLY A 126 -15.45 12.57 -3.05
CA GLY A 126 -16.21 11.88 -2.02
C GLY A 126 -16.57 12.78 -0.85
N GLY A 127 -17.76 12.51 -0.33
CA GLY A 127 -18.34 13.26 0.77
C GLY A 127 -18.61 12.41 2.00
N ASP A 128 -18.61 13.05 3.16
CA ASP A 128 -19.06 12.46 4.42
C ASP A 128 -20.58 12.18 4.42
N THR A 129 -21.11 11.69 5.53
CA THR A 129 -22.55 11.38 5.69
C THR A 129 -23.45 12.61 5.62
N MET A 130 -22.89 13.81 5.80
CA MET A 130 -23.60 15.10 5.67
C MET A 130 -23.47 15.69 4.26
N GLY A 131 -22.69 15.06 3.38
CA GLY A 131 -22.43 15.52 2.01
C GLY A 131 -21.30 16.55 1.90
N ASN A 132 -20.53 16.79 2.96
CA ASN A 132 -19.37 17.69 2.88
C ASN A 132 -18.22 16.99 2.13
N PRO A 133 -17.53 17.67 1.19
CA PRO A 133 -16.42 17.08 0.47
C PRO A 133 -15.24 16.85 1.41
N ILE A 134 -14.65 15.66 1.34
CA ILE A 134 -13.56 15.22 2.20
C ILE A 134 -12.40 14.61 1.41
N TRP A 135 -12.57 14.29 0.14
CA TRP A 135 -11.46 13.96 -0.73
C TRP A 135 -11.84 14.21 -2.17
N PHE A 136 -10.85 14.49 -3.01
CA PHE A 136 -11.00 14.38 -4.45
C PHE A 136 -9.79 13.67 -5.06
N SER A 137 -9.98 13.21 -6.29
CA SER A 137 -8.94 12.56 -7.08
C SER A 137 -8.91 13.13 -8.49
N THR A 138 -7.74 13.03 -9.12
CA THR A 138 -7.50 13.48 -10.50
C THR A 138 -7.03 12.33 -11.37
N PRO A 139 -7.25 12.37 -12.71
CA PRO A 139 -6.80 11.34 -13.63
C PRO A 139 -5.29 11.08 -13.50
N PHE A 140 -4.91 9.80 -13.36
CA PHE A 140 -3.52 9.38 -13.26
C PHE A 140 -3.37 7.91 -13.67
N ALA A 141 -2.46 7.62 -14.62
CA ALA A 141 -2.09 6.25 -15.01
C ALA A 141 -3.29 5.31 -15.26
N GLY A 142 -4.27 5.77 -16.04
CA GLY A 142 -5.45 4.97 -16.41
C GLY A 142 -6.51 4.81 -15.31
N GLY A 143 -6.31 5.40 -14.13
CA GLY A 143 -7.28 5.50 -13.04
C GLY A 143 -7.32 6.93 -12.47
N THR A 144 -7.62 7.06 -11.17
CA THR A 144 -7.56 8.35 -10.48
C THR A 144 -6.72 8.27 -9.20
N LYS A 145 -5.96 9.33 -8.93
CA LYS A 145 -5.09 9.49 -7.76
C LYS A 145 -5.64 10.54 -6.81
N LEU A 146 -5.67 10.24 -5.51
CA LEU A 146 -6.07 11.18 -4.47
C LEU A 146 -5.19 12.43 -4.47
N ALA A 147 -5.81 13.58 -4.23
CA ALA A 147 -5.12 14.83 -4.01
C ALA A 147 -4.61 14.92 -2.57
N LEU A 148 -3.37 14.47 -2.36
CA LEU A 148 -2.67 14.65 -1.08
C LEU A 148 -2.28 16.13 -0.87
N ALA A 149 -2.45 16.62 0.35
CA ALA A 149 -2.04 17.96 0.73
C ALA A 149 -0.52 18.16 0.53
N GLY A 150 -0.13 19.33 0.01
CA GLY A 150 1.27 19.63 -0.31
C GLY A 150 1.84 18.90 -1.52
N ASN A 151 1.07 18.02 -2.17
CA ASN A 151 1.47 17.27 -3.38
C ASN A 151 2.86 16.59 -3.23
N PRO A 152 3.05 15.72 -2.22
CA PRO A 152 4.32 15.05 -2.01
C PRO A 152 4.75 14.24 -3.24
N GLN A 153 6.04 14.29 -3.55
CA GLN A 153 6.64 13.57 -4.67
C GLN A 153 7.51 12.43 -4.13
N GLY A 154 7.50 11.30 -4.84
CA GLY A 154 8.27 10.12 -4.48
C GLY A 154 8.37 9.14 -5.63
N GLU A 155 8.66 7.88 -5.32
CA GLU A 155 8.83 6.82 -6.32
C GLU A 155 7.46 6.33 -6.82
N SER A 156 7.29 6.35 -8.15
CA SER A 156 6.09 5.88 -8.83
C SER A 156 6.45 4.77 -9.82
N GLU A 157 5.82 3.61 -9.68
CA GLU A 157 5.93 2.50 -10.63
C GLU A 157 4.75 2.45 -11.62
N MET A 158 3.83 3.42 -11.50
CA MET A 158 2.67 3.54 -12.36
C MET A 158 3.06 4.16 -13.71
N ILE A 159 2.74 3.46 -14.80
CA ILE A 159 3.08 3.87 -16.16
C ILE A 159 1.90 4.62 -16.77
N GLN A 160 2.13 5.85 -17.23
CA GLN A 160 1.11 6.65 -17.90
C GLN A 160 0.57 5.93 -19.15
N GLY A 161 -0.76 5.93 -19.29
CA GLY A 161 -1.46 5.26 -20.39
C GLY A 161 -1.63 3.74 -20.25
N ARG A 162 -1.06 3.11 -19.20
CA ARG A 162 -1.35 1.71 -18.88
C ARG A 162 -2.63 1.63 -18.04
N TYR A 163 -3.46 0.64 -18.33
CA TYR A 163 -4.64 0.33 -17.51
C TYR A 163 -4.29 -0.69 -16.43
N TYR A 164 -4.67 -0.38 -15.20
CA TYR A 164 -4.46 -1.23 -14.03
C TYR A 164 -5.80 -1.64 -13.43
N THR A 165 -6.00 -2.95 -13.22
CA THR A 165 -7.17 -3.45 -12.48
C THR A 165 -6.85 -3.44 -10.99
N LEU A 166 -7.06 -2.29 -10.35
CA LEU A 166 -6.83 -2.11 -8.91
C LEU A 166 -8.08 -2.53 -8.14
N CYS A 167 -8.29 -3.86 -8.03
CA CYS A 167 -9.43 -4.46 -7.33
C CYS A 167 -8.97 -5.60 -6.40
N LEU A 168 -8.38 -5.26 -5.25
CA LEU A 168 -7.94 -6.27 -4.30
C LEU A 168 -9.11 -6.74 -3.43
N ARG A 169 -9.30 -8.05 -3.33
CA ARG A 169 -10.31 -8.66 -2.47
C ARG A 169 -9.66 -9.66 -1.53
N VAL A 170 -9.93 -9.50 -0.24
CA VAL A 170 -9.48 -10.41 0.81
C VAL A 170 -10.70 -11.14 1.35
N SER A 171 -10.65 -12.47 1.40
CA SER A 171 -11.76 -13.27 1.93
C SER A 171 -11.93 -13.06 3.44
N PRO A 172 -13.11 -13.36 4.02
CA PRO A 172 -13.29 -13.30 5.47
C PRO A 172 -12.29 -14.17 6.24
N GLU A 173 -11.95 -15.35 5.72
CA GLU A 173 -11.00 -16.28 6.32
C GLU A 173 -9.57 -15.73 6.26
N GLU A 174 -9.19 -15.14 5.13
CA GLU A 174 -7.89 -14.46 4.97
C GLU A 174 -7.79 -13.26 5.93
N TRP A 175 -8.84 -12.46 6.06
CA TRP A 175 -8.92 -11.37 7.02
C TRP A 175 -8.76 -11.86 8.46
N GLN A 176 -9.46 -12.92 8.84
CA GLN A 176 -9.33 -13.51 10.17
C GLN A 176 -7.89 -13.97 10.43
N SER A 177 -7.26 -14.62 9.44
CA SER A 177 -5.86 -15.07 9.53
C SER A 177 -4.86 -13.92 9.64
N ILE A 178 -5.10 -12.81 8.93
CA ILE A 178 -4.27 -11.61 9.00
C ILE A 178 -4.40 -10.94 10.36
N LEU A 179 -5.63 -10.82 10.89
CA LEU A 179 -5.92 -10.12 12.14
C LEU A 179 -5.58 -10.93 13.39
N THR A 180 -5.52 -12.25 13.30
CA THR A 180 -5.15 -13.12 14.42
C THR A 180 -3.64 -13.01 14.69
N PRO A 181 -3.21 -12.69 15.92
CA PRO A 181 -1.78 -12.70 16.29
C PRO A 181 -1.18 -14.10 16.12
N ASP A 182 0.08 -14.18 15.69
CA ASP A 182 0.76 -15.48 15.47
C ASP A 182 0.78 -16.35 16.74
N ASP A 183 0.85 -15.73 17.93
CA ASP A 183 0.89 -16.42 19.22
C ASP A 183 -0.42 -17.17 19.57
N MET A 184 -1.52 -16.87 18.88
CA MET A 184 -2.84 -17.48 19.11
C MET A 184 -3.19 -18.59 18.09
N ASN A 185 -2.39 -18.76 17.03
CA ASN A 185 -2.63 -19.77 15.99
C ASN A 185 -2.13 -21.18 16.38
N GLY A 186 -1.55 -21.34 17.58
CA GLY A 186 -1.01 -22.61 18.09
C GLY A 186 -1.76 -23.21 19.30
N MET A 187 -2.85 -22.59 19.77
CA MET A 187 -3.69 -23.15 20.82
C MET A 187 -4.91 -23.84 20.20
N GLU A 188 -4.77 -25.13 19.89
CA GLU A 188 -5.94 -26.00 19.73
C GLU A 188 -6.67 -26.13 21.10
N PRO A 189 -8.02 -26.23 21.09
CA PRO A 189 -8.84 -26.36 22.29
C PRO A 189 -8.64 -27.67 23.07
#